data_AF-A0A182LSH8-F1
#
_entry.id   AF-A0A182LSH8-F1
#
_cell.length_a   1.000
_cell.length_b   1.000
_cell.length_c   1.000
_cell.angle_alpha   90.00
_cell.angle_beta   90.00
_cell.angle_gamma   90.00
#
_symmetry.space_group_name_H-M   'P 1'
#
loop_
_entity.id
_entity.type
_entity.pdbx_description
1 polymer ?
#
loop_
_entity_poly.entity_id
_entity_poly.type
_entity_poly.pdbx_seq_one_letter_code
_entity_poly.pdbx_strand_id
1 'polypeptide(L)'
;MENGHSNNSATNGYKNGTANRTNTNESVEEEEEEPDTGRDEDVDVDSSLSPNCKSASATAKSGVERMLEFGRELFQMSQRLEKEHGVNETNQKMLEDAFSLLAYSNPWASPLGWQLCPSRREAVCAALNSAILESMNYSWRPPLEVCIAHACELLRLMSSSSLGACAFVNVDDILAQQQQH
;
A
#
# COMPACT_ATOMS: atom_id res chain seq x y z
N MET A 1 42.05 -5.75 -11.81
CA MET A 1 41.06 -6.61 -12.50
C MET A 1 39.94 -6.81 -11.51
N GLU A 2 38.80 -6.21 -11.82
CA GLU A 2 37.66 -5.95 -10.95
C GLU A 2 36.60 -7.04 -11.18
N ASN A 3 36.15 -7.71 -10.11
CA ASN A 3 35.06 -8.68 -10.16
C ASN A 3 33.80 -8.02 -9.57
N GLY A 4 32.88 -7.64 -10.46
CA GLY A 4 31.55 -7.14 -10.13
C GLY A 4 30.61 -8.27 -9.71
N HIS A 5 30.00 -8.11 -8.55
CA HIS A 5 28.87 -8.93 -8.10
C HIS A 5 27.57 -8.33 -8.68
N SER A 6 26.91 -9.04 -9.59
CA SER A 6 25.59 -8.67 -10.09
C SER A 6 24.50 -9.15 -9.14
N ASN A 7 24.01 -8.27 -8.27
CA ASN A 7 22.78 -8.49 -7.53
C ASN A 7 21.58 -8.19 -8.43
N ASN A 8 20.88 -9.23 -8.86
CA ASN A 8 19.63 -9.12 -9.60
C ASN A 8 18.48 -8.85 -8.62
N SER A 9 18.24 -7.57 -8.30
CA SER A 9 17.01 -7.16 -7.60
C SER A 9 15.91 -7.00 -8.66
N ALA A 10 15.10 -8.05 -8.83
CA ALA A 10 13.89 -7.98 -9.64
C ALA A 10 12.86 -7.11 -8.91
N THR A 11 12.79 -5.83 -9.26
CA THR A 11 11.75 -4.92 -8.76
C THR A 11 10.49 -5.14 -9.60
N ASN A 12 9.47 -5.80 -9.06
CA ASN A 12 8.17 -5.93 -9.72
C ASN A 12 7.45 -4.58 -9.69
N GLY A 13 7.36 -3.92 -10.85
CA GLY A 13 6.55 -2.74 -11.07
C GLY A 13 5.12 -3.14 -11.46
N TYR A 14 4.21 -3.07 -10.50
CA TYR A 14 2.78 -2.93 -10.81
C TYR A 14 2.58 -1.50 -11.38
N LYS A 15 1.88 -1.38 -12.51
CA LYS A 15 1.43 -0.10 -13.06
C LYS A 15 -0.07 -0.18 -13.14
N ASN A 16 -0.78 0.51 -12.24
CA ASN A 16 -2.23 0.66 -12.38
C ASN A 16 -2.56 1.93 -13.18
N GLY A 17 -3.56 1.83 -14.05
CA GLY A 17 -3.92 2.79 -15.08
C GLY A 17 -4.40 4.14 -14.55
N THR A 18 -3.99 5.19 -15.24
CA THR A 18 -4.44 6.57 -15.04
C THR A 18 -5.92 6.71 -15.44
N ALA A 19 -6.81 6.95 -14.49
CA ALA A 19 -8.19 7.33 -14.77
C ALA A 19 -8.23 8.81 -15.21
N ASN A 20 -8.28 9.05 -16.52
CA ASN A 20 -8.61 10.35 -17.09
C ASN A 20 -10.11 10.62 -16.88
N ARG A 21 -10.45 11.63 -16.09
CA ARG A 21 -11.79 12.25 -16.06
C ARG A 21 -12.01 13.03 -17.35
N THR A 22 -12.86 12.53 -18.23
CA THR A 22 -13.45 13.33 -19.31
C THR A 22 -14.81 13.86 -18.88
N ASN A 23 -14.93 15.19 -18.81
CA ASN A 23 -16.20 15.90 -18.74
C ASN A 23 -17.00 15.63 -20.02
N THR A 24 -18.24 15.18 -19.88
CA THR A 24 -19.25 15.22 -20.95
C THR A 24 -20.48 15.95 -20.44
N ASN A 25 -20.69 17.15 -20.98
CA ASN A 25 -21.97 17.87 -20.95
C ASN A 25 -22.87 17.29 -22.04
N GLU A 26 -24.07 16.82 -21.69
CA GLU A 26 -25.23 16.69 -22.60
C GLU A 26 -26.48 16.55 -21.71
N SER A 27 -27.19 17.65 -21.46
CA SER A 27 -28.42 18.12 -22.14
C SER A 27 -29.70 17.51 -21.56
N VAL A 28 -30.54 18.45 -21.14
CA VAL A 28 -31.79 18.40 -20.36
C VAL A 28 -32.95 17.87 -21.19
N GLU A 29 -33.82 17.04 -20.61
CA GLU A 29 -35.27 17.08 -20.87
C GLU A 29 -36.04 16.85 -19.55
N GLU A 30 -37.03 17.71 -19.34
CA GLU A 30 -37.84 17.93 -18.14
C GLU A 30 -39.09 17.06 -18.18
N GLU A 31 -39.55 16.51 -17.05
CA GLU A 31 -40.99 16.38 -16.74
C GLU A 31 -41.21 16.55 -15.23
N GLU A 32 -42.16 17.42 -14.89
CA GLU A 32 -42.49 17.90 -13.55
C GLU A 32 -43.57 17.06 -12.86
N GLU A 33 -43.44 16.85 -11.55
CA GLU A 33 -44.59 16.67 -10.65
C GLU A 33 -44.35 17.36 -9.30
N GLU A 34 -45.46 17.81 -8.72
CA GLU A 34 -45.73 18.87 -7.73
C GLU A 34 -45.17 18.68 -6.29
N PRO A 35 -45.14 19.75 -5.45
CA PRO A 35 -44.45 19.76 -4.16
C PRO A 35 -45.33 19.32 -2.99
N ASP A 36 -44.89 18.33 -2.21
CA ASP A 36 -45.47 17.99 -0.90
C ASP A 36 -44.54 18.37 0.26
N THR A 37 -45.14 19.05 1.23
CA THR A 37 -44.51 19.76 2.33
C THR A 37 -44.23 18.85 3.52
N GLY A 38 -42.99 18.86 4.00
CA GLY A 38 -42.66 18.79 5.42
C GLY A 38 -42.09 17.48 5.94
N ARG A 39 -40.80 17.50 6.30
CA ARG A 39 -40.29 17.38 7.69
C ARG A 39 -38.80 17.01 7.64
N ASP A 40 -37.96 17.99 7.96
CA ASP A 40 -36.61 17.76 8.46
C ASP A 40 -36.73 17.16 9.86
N GLU A 41 -36.32 15.89 10.04
CA GLU A 41 -36.09 15.33 11.35
C GLU A 41 -34.64 15.58 11.77
N ASP A 42 -34.40 16.79 12.30
CA ASP A 42 -33.25 17.07 13.16
C ASP A 42 -33.45 16.32 14.49
N VAL A 43 -32.80 15.17 14.65
CA VAL A 43 -32.69 14.52 15.95
C VAL A 43 -31.46 15.03 16.69
N ASP A 44 -31.68 16.12 17.44
CA ASP A 44 -30.82 16.62 18.51
C ASP A 44 -30.53 15.50 19.54
N VAL A 45 -29.28 15.04 19.60
CA VAL A 45 -28.81 14.21 20.73
C VAL A 45 -28.42 15.15 21.87
N ASP A 46 -29.42 15.42 22.71
CA ASP A 46 -29.38 16.24 23.91
C ASP A 46 -28.16 15.96 24.82
N SER A 47 -27.42 17.03 25.08
CA SER A 47 -26.43 17.15 26.14
C SER A 47 -27.10 17.19 27.51
N SER A 48 -27.37 16.01 28.07
CA SER A 48 -27.75 15.88 29.48
C SER A 48 -26.52 15.92 30.41
N LEU A 49 -26.22 17.14 30.82
CA LEU A 49 -25.57 17.59 32.05
C LEU A 49 -25.31 16.51 33.12
N SER A 50 -24.03 16.13 33.31
CA SER A 50 -23.50 15.65 34.60
C SER A 50 -22.51 16.68 35.15
N PRO A 51 -22.79 17.35 36.28
CA PRO A 51 -21.98 18.46 36.75
C PRO A 51 -20.93 17.99 37.77
N ASN A 52 -20.04 17.04 37.44
CA ASN A 52 -18.85 16.82 38.27
C ASN A 52 -17.72 15.98 37.61
N CYS A 53 -17.06 16.52 36.60
CA CYS A 53 -15.65 16.20 36.35
C CYS A 53 -14.94 17.41 35.73
N LYS A 54 -14.21 18.14 36.59
CA LYS A 54 -13.17 19.06 36.15
C LYS A 54 -12.03 18.22 35.53
N SER A 55 -11.44 18.72 34.46
CA SER A 55 -10.34 18.13 33.65
C SER A 55 -10.85 17.17 32.57
N ALA A 56 -10.68 17.39 31.28
CA ALA A 56 -9.60 18.10 30.61
C ALA A 56 -10.14 18.86 29.41
N SER A 57 -9.84 20.16 29.33
CA SER A 57 -9.40 20.73 28.07
C SER A 57 -8.15 19.95 27.67
N ALA A 58 -8.33 18.77 27.08
CA ALA A 58 -7.26 18.06 26.40
C ALA A 58 -6.96 18.90 25.18
N THR A 59 -6.07 19.87 25.34
CA THR A 59 -5.43 20.59 24.24
C THR A 59 -5.08 19.56 23.18
N ALA A 60 -5.70 19.65 22.00
CA ALA A 60 -5.40 18.75 20.91
C ALA A 60 -3.87 18.74 20.73
N LYS A 61 -3.24 17.59 20.99
CA LYS A 61 -1.78 17.45 20.98
C LYS A 61 -1.27 18.02 19.66
N SER A 62 -0.27 18.90 19.74
CA SER A 62 0.33 19.48 18.54
C SER A 62 0.85 18.37 17.63
N GLY A 63 0.92 18.61 16.32
CA GLY A 63 1.43 17.61 15.37
C GLY A 63 2.81 17.06 15.77
N VAL A 64 3.66 17.92 16.36
CA VAL A 64 4.99 17.55 16.88
C VAL A 64 4.90 16.64 18.09
N GLU A 65 4.01 16.92 19.04
CA GLU A 65 3.83 16.08 20.23
C GLU A 65 3.33 14.68 19.87
N ARG A 66 2.37 14.58 18.95
CA ARG A 66 1.89 13.27 18.44
C ARG A 66 3.02 12.49 17.76
N MET A 67 3.85 13.19 17.00
CA MET A 67 4.97 12.59 16.29
C MET A 67 6.07 12.09 17.24
N LEU A 68 6.36 12.84 18.31
CA LEU A 68 7.27 12.38 19.37
C LEU A 68 6.74 11.18 20.13
N GLU A 69 5.43 11.15 20.39
CA GLU A 69 4.80 10.00 21.04
C GLU A 69 4.90 8.75 20.18
N PHE A 70 4.56 8.85 18.88
CA PHE A 70 4.74 7.77 17.92
C PHE A 70 6.20 7.30 17.85
N GLY A 71 7.16 8.23 17.85
CA GLY A 71 8.59 7.88 17.86
C GLY A 71 9.00 7.06 19.09
N ARG A 72 8.42 7.33 20.26
CA ARG A 72 8.65 6.54 21.49
C ARG A 72 8.04 5.14 21.40
N GLU A 73 6.81 5.03 20.90
CA GLU A 73 6.13 3.75 20.69
C GLU A 73 6.92 2.88 19.68
N LEU A 74 7.39 3.49 18.59
CA LEU A 74 8.20 2.83 17.57
C LEU A 74 9.53 2.28 18.13
N PHE A 75 10.22 3.07 18.97
CA PHE A 75 11.45 2.63 19.64
C PHE A 75 11.21 1.55 20.70
N GLN A 76 10.06 1.57 21.37
CA GLN A 76 9.68 0.49 22.29
C GLN A 76 9.41 -0.81 21.52
N MET A 77 8.76 -0.71 20.36
CA MET A 77 8.54 -1.85 19.46
C MET A 77 9.86 -2.45 18.97
N SER A 78 10.85 -1.64 18.59
CA SER A 78 12.15 -2.16 18.14
C SER A 78 12.88 -2.94 19.24
N GLN A 79 12.91 -2.42 20.47
CA GLN A 79 13.49 -3.12 21.62
C GLN A 79 12.78 -4.44 21.91
N ARG A 80 11.46 -4.48 21.74
CA ARG A 80 10.69 -5.72 21.89
C ARG A 80 11.07 -6.75 20.83
N LEU A 81 11.16 -6.33 19.57
CA LEU A 81 11.58 -7.19 18.47
C LEU A 81 12.99 -7.74 18.68
N GLU A 82 13.93 -6.91 19.12
CA GLU A 82 15.29 -7.33 19.45
C GLU A 82 15.34 -8.38 20.57
N LYS A 83 14.47 -8.24 21.58
CA LYS A 83 14.37 -9.21 22.67
C LYS A 83 13.78 -10.55 22.22
N GLU A 84 12.76 -10.52 21.36
CA GLU A 84 12.03 -11.71 20.92
C GLU A 84 12.76 -12.48 19.81
N HIS A 85 13.39 -11.77 18.87
CA HIS A 85 13.95 -12.34 17.64
C HIS A 85 15.46 -12.12 17.49
N GLY A 86 16.10 -11.45 18.44
CA GLY A 86 17.50 -11.04 18.35
C GLY A 86 17.70 -9.77 17.52
N VAL A 87 18.97 -9.33 17.44
CA VAL A 87 19.34 -8.13 16.69
C VAL A 87 19.10 -8.33 15.20
N ASN A 88 18.31 -7.45 14.60
CA ASN A 88 18.04 -7.43 13.17
C ASN A 88 18.48 -6.08 12.58
N GLU A 89 19.59 -6.11 11.84
CA GLU A 89 20.19 -4.92 11.21
C GLU A 89 19.21 -4.22 10.25
N THR A 90 18.32 -4.98 9.62
CA THR A 90 17.29 -4.42 8.72
C THR A 90 16.29 -3.56 9.50
N ASN A 91 15.83 -4.05 10.65
CA ASN A 91 14.89 -3.31 11.51
C ASN A 91 15.55 -2.06 12.09
N GLN A 92 16.82 -2.17 12.49
CA GLN A 92 17.60 -1.03 12.99
C GLN A 92 17.78 0.03 11.90
N LYS A 93 18.09 -0.38 10.66
CA LYS A 93 18.20 0.54 9.52
C LYS A 93 16.87 1.22 9.22
N MET A 94 15.76 0.48 9.21
CA MET A 94 14.42 1.05 8.97
C MET A 94 14.04 2.09 10.04
N LEU A 95 14.42 1.84 11.29
CA LEU A 95 14.19 2.77 12.39
C LEU A 95 15.02 4.05 12.22
N GLU A 96 16.31 3.91 11.90
CA GLU A 96 17.20 5.03 11.60
C GLU A 96 16.70 5.86 10.41
N ASP A 97 16.24 5.18 9.35
CA ASP A 97 15.69 5.80 8.15
C ASP A 97 14.44 6.63 8.47
N ALA A 98 13.52 6.09 9.27
CA ALA A 98 12.33 6.80 9.71
C ALA A 98 12.67 8.06 10.54
N PHE A 99 13.63 7.96 11.47
CA PHE A 99 14.09 9.13 12.23
C PHE A 99 14.85 10.15 11.38
N SER A 100 15.54 9.69 10.34
CA SER A 100 16.20 10.56 9.37
C SER A 100 15.20 11.37 8.55
N LEU A 101 14.01 10.83 8.24
CA LEU A 101 12.92 11.61 7.63
C LEU A 101 12.39 12.68 8.60
N LEU A 102 12.26 12.32 9.88
CA LEU A 102 11.75 13.20 10.93
C LEU A 102 12.69 14.38 11.26
N ALA A 103 13.99 14.20 11.07
CA ALA A 103 15.00 15.21 11.37
C ALA A 103 14.94 16.44 10.44
N TYR A 104 14.25 16.34 9.29
CA TYR A 104 14.11 17.42 8.32
C TYR A 104 12.76 18.09 8.43
N SER A 105 12.74 19.43 8.29
CA SER A 105 11.49 20.20 8.28
C SER A 105 10.61 19.86 7.06
N ASN A 106 11.23 19.48 5.94
CA ASN A 106 10.54 18.93 4.77
C ASN A 106 10.99 17.46 4.55
N PRO A 107 10.14 16.46 4.86
CA PRO A 107 10.50 15.05 4.72
C PRO A 107 10.87 14.61 3.29
N TRP A 108 10.34 15.27 2.25
CA TRP A 108 10.68 14.96 0.85
C TRP A 108 12.05 15.49 0.42
N ALA A 109 12.61 16.46 1.16
CA ALA A 109 13.96 16.97 0.91
C ALA A 109 15.05 16.13 1.60
N SER A 110 14.66 15.16 2.44
CA SER A 110 15.58 14.19 3.04
C SER A 110 16.25 13.34 1.96
N PRO A 111 17.50 12.85 2.17
CA PRO A 111 18.10 11.83 1.32
C PRO A 111 17.23 10.58 1.14
N LEU A 112 16.30 10.33 2.06
CA LEU A 112 15.34 9.23 2.05
C LEU A 112 13.95 9.63 1.56
N GLY A 113 13.76 10.83 1.03
CA GLY A 113 12.45 11.31 0.54
C GLY A 113 11.83 10.40 -0.53
N TRP A 114 12.65 9.62 -1.24
CA TRP A 114 12.21 8.58 -2.15
C TRP A 114 11.34 7.49 -1.49
N GLN A 115 11.47 7.26 -0.17
CA GLN A 115 10.66 6.30 0.58
C GLN A 115 9.19 6.72 0.64
N LEU A 116 8.91 8.02 0.52
CA LEU A 116 7.57 8.60 0.56
C LEU A 116 6.86 8.56 -0.81
N CYS A 117 7.54 8.12 -1.87
CA CYS A 117 6.94 7.99 -3.19
C CYS A 117 5.72 7.04 -3.15
N PRO A 118 4.56 7.44 -3.68
CA PRO A 118 3.36 6.60 -3.68
C PRO A 118 3.56 5.22 -4.30
N SER A 119 4.42 5.12 -5.33
CA SER A 119 4.78 3.87 -6.00
C SER A 119 5.42 2.82 -5.09
N ARG A 120 5.86 3.18 -3.88
CA ARG A 120 6.40 2.20 -2.92
C ARG A 120 5.32 1.53 -2.09
N ARG A 121 4.13 2.13 -2.01
CA ARG A 121 3.04 1.61 -1.18
C ARG A 121 2.65 0.20 -1.60
N GLU A 122 2.57 -0.08 -2.89
CA GLU A 122 1.99 -1.36 -3.34
C GLU A 122 2.98 -2.53 -3.08
N ALA A 123 4.28 -2.27 -2.93
CA ALA A 123 5.28 -3.26 -2.54
C ALA A 123 5.17 -3.61 -1.06
N VAL A 124 4.93 -2.59 -0.22
CA VAL A 124 4.64 -2.78 1.21
C VAL A 124 3.31 -3.52 1.39
N CYS A 125 2.28 -3.15 0.63
CA CYS A 125 0.99 -3.84 0.66
C CYS A 125 1.13 -5.30 0.23
N ALA A 126 1.88 -5.59 -0.83
CA ALA A 126 2.13 -6.96 -1.27
C ALA A 126 2.83 -7.79 -0.18
N ALA A 127 3.92 -7.25 0.40
CA ALA A 127 4.65 -7.91 1.48
C ALA A 127 3.76 -8.15 2.72
N LEU A 128 2.95 -7.16 3.10
CA LEU A 128 1.99 -7.28 4.20
C LEU A 128 0.93 -8.34 3.93
N ASN A 129 0.35 -8.34 2.72
CA ASN A 129 -0.66 -9.33 2.31
C ASN A 129 -0.07 -10.75 2.36
N SER A 130 1.16 -10.93 1.89
CA SER A 130 1.89 -12.19 1.97
C SER A 130 2.13 -12.63 3.42
N ALA A 131 2.55 -11.72 4.31
CA ALA A 131 2.77 -12.01 5.73
C ALA A 131 1.47 -12.39 6.46
N ILE A 132 0.35 -11.74 6.12
CA ILE A 132 -0.98 -12.09 6.65
C ILE A 132 -1.35 -13.52 6.24
N LEU A 133 -1.19 -13.86 4.95
CA LEU A 133 -1.47 -15.21 4.46
C LEU A 133 -0.59 -16.26 5.15
N GLU A 134 0.70 -15.98 5.30
CA GLU A 134 1.63 -16.86 6.01
C GLU A 134 1.24 -17.06 7.48
N SER A 135 0.81 -15.98 8.17
CA SER A 135 0.33 -16.05 9.56
C SER A 135 -0.92 -16.91 9.74
N MET A 136 -1.71 -17.07 8.69
CA MET A 136 -2.89 -17.92 8.63
C MET A 136 -2.62 -19.30 8.01
N ASN A 137 -1.34 -19.65 7.77
CA ASN A 137 -0.91 -20.88 7.10
C ASN A 137 -1.45 -21.06 5.66
N TYR A 138 -1.78 -19.97 4.97
CA TYR A 138 -2.08 -19.97 3.53
C TYR A 138 -0.82 -19.71 2.70
N SER A 139 -0.85 -20.13 1.41
CA SER A 139 0.23 -19.82 0.46
C SER A 139 0.37 -18.31 0.28
N TRP A 140 1.55 -17.75 0.53
CA TRP A 140 1.85 -16.32 0.35
C TRP A 140 1.89 -15.87 -1.11
N ARG A 141 1.89 -16.84 -2.06
CA ARG A 141 1.71 -16.57 -3.50
C ARG A 141 0.29 -16.95 -3.92
N PRO A 142 -0.43 -16.04 -4.60
CA PRO A 142 -1.73 -16.36 -5.14
C PRO A 142 -1.59 -17.49 -6.19
N PRO A 143 -2.54 -18.45 -6.25
CA PRO A 143 -2.48 -19.55 -7.20
C PRO A 143 -2.30 -19.11 -8.66
N LEU A 144 -2.90 -17.98 -9.04
CA LEU A 144 -2.76 -17.43 -10.38
C LEU A 144 -1.32 -17.06 -10.74
N GLU A 145 -0.58 -16.45 -9.80
CA GLU A 145 0.84 -16.11 -10.02
C GLU A 145 1.67 -17.38 -10.21
N VAL A 146 1.40 -18.43 -9.43
CA VAL A 146 2.07 -19.73 -9.57
C VAL A 146 1.79 -20.34 -10.95
N CYS A 147 0.53 -20.32 -11.40
CA CYS A 147 0.16 -20.80 -12.73
C CYS A 147 0.85 -20.01 -13.86
N ILE A 148 0.91 -18.68 -13.74
CA ILE A 148 1.61 -17.81 -14.71
C ILE A 148 3.10 -18.13 -14.73
N ALA A 149 3.74 -18.25 -13.58
CA ALA A 149 5.16 -18.59 -13.48
C ALA A 149 5.46 -19.95 -14.11
N HIS A 150 4.62 -20.96 -13.84
CA HIS A 150 4.73 -22.28 -14.46
C HIS A 150 4.51 -22.23 -15.97
N ALA A 151 3.56 -21.42 -16.46
CA ALA A 151 3.31 -21.26 -17.89
C ALA A 151 4.51 -20.61 -18.60
N CYS A 152 5.09 -19.56 -18.02
CA CYS A 152 6.30 -18.92 -18.53
C CYS A 152 7.48 -19.90 -18.58
N GLU A 153 7.68 -20.68 -17.51
CA GLU A 153 8.75 -21.67 -17.46
C GLU A 153 8.53 -22.81 -18.47
N LEU A 154 7.28 -23.26 -18.65
CA LEU A 154 6.93 -24.25 -19.66
C LEU A 154 7.24 -23.74 -21.07
N LEU A 155 6.88 -22.50 -21.41
CA LEU A 155 7.20 -21.90 -22.71
C LEU A 155 8.72 -21.84 -22.94
N ARG A 156 9.49 -21.47 -21.91
CA ARG A 156 10.96 -21.47 -21.95
C ARG A 156 11.51 -22.86 -22.24
N LEU A 157 10.99 -23.89 -21.58
CA LEU A 157 11.40 -25.29 -21.79
C LEU A 157 11.02 -25.80 -23.18
N MET A 158 9.82 -25.49 -23.66
CA MET A 158 9.36 -25.85 -25.01
C MET A 158 10.21 -25.20 -26.10
N SER A 159 10.60 -23.93 -25.92
CA SER A 159 11.51 -23.23 -26.83
C SER A 159 12.89 -23.91 -26.87
N SER A 160 13.44 -24.26 -25.70
CA SER A 160 14.72 -25.00 -25.62
C SER A 160 14.67 -26.41 -26.23
N SER A 161 13.47 -27.00 -26.30
CA SER A 161 13.22 -28.32 -26.90
C SER A 161 12.88 -28.24 -28.40
N SER A 162 13.07 -27.08 -29.05
CA SER A 162 12.80 -26.82 -30.47
C SER A 162 11.34 -26.93 -30.93
N LEU A 163 10.37 -26.80 -30.00
CA LEU A 163 8.95 -26.71 -30.37
C LEU A 163 8.62 -25.30 -30.86
N GLY A 164 8.69 -25.08 -32.18
CA GLY A 164 8.47 -23.75 -32.77
C GLY A 164 7.11 -23.10 -32.48
N ALA A 165 6.08 -23.88 -32.15
CA ALA A 165 4.74 -23.35 -31.84
C ALA A 165 4.71 -22.44 -30.60
N CYS A 166 5.63 -22.63 -29.64
CA CYS A 166 5.67 -21.79 -28.43
C CYS A 166 6.17 -20.36 -28.69
N ALA A 167 6.84 -20.11 -29.83
CA ALA A 167 7.35 -18.77 -30.18
C ALA A 167 6.23 -17.75 -30.48
N PHE A 168 5.02 -18.23 -30.77
CA PHE A 168 3.85 -17.39 -31.03
C PHE A 168 2.99 -17.13 -29.78
N VAL A 169 3.32 -17.73 -28.65
CA VAL A 169 2.55 -17.61 -27.41
C VAL A 169 3.25 -16.66 -26.46
N ASN A 170 2.57 -15.57 -26.10
CA ASN A 170 3.01 -14.67 -25.03
C ASN A 170 1.98 -14.71 -23.89
N VAL A 171 2.45 -14.96 -22.68
CA VAL A 171 1.59 -15.04 -21.48
C VAL A 171 1.02 -13.67 -21.13
N ASP A 172 1.78 -12.60 -21.38
CA ASP A 172 1.33 -11.24 -21.08
C ASP A 172 0.15 -10.80 -21.96
N ASP A 173 0.12 -11.24 -23.23
CA ASP A 173 -0.97 -10.93 -24.16
C ASP A 173 -2.29 -11.57 -23.71
N ILE A 174 -2.23 -12.80 -23.15
CA ILE A 174 -3.39 -13.52 -22.62
C ILE A 174 -3.94 -12.83 -21.38
N LEU A 175 -3.06 -12.32 -20.51
CA LEU A 175 -3.45 -11.59 -19.30
C LEU A 175 -4.04 -10.21 -19.63
N ALA A 176 -3.53 -9.56 -20.67
CA ALA A 176 -4.06 -8.27 -21.15
C ALA A 176 -5.46 -8.40 -21.79
N GLN A 177 -5.74 -9.50 -22.50
CA GLN A 177 -7.06 -9.74 -23.09
C GLN A 177 -8.18 -9.91 -22.05
N GLN A 178 -7.87 -10.33 -20.82
CA GLN A 178 -8.85 -10.52 -19.74
C GLN A 178 -9.27 -9.21 -19.05
N GLN A 179 -8.61 -8.08 -19.32
CA GLN A 179 -8.99 -6.78 -18.74
C GLN A 179 -9.99 -5.98 -19.59
N GLN A 180 -10.39 -6.50 -20.76
CA GLN A 180 -11.31 -5.83 -21.69
C GLN A 180 -12.75 -6.38 -21.66
N HIS A 181 -13.10 -7.16 -20.65
CA HIS A 181 -14.44 -7.73 -20.45
C HIS A 181 -14.91 -7.50 -19.01
#